data_AF-A0A381U6N0-F1
#
_entry.id   AF-A0A381U6N0-F1
#
_cell.length_a   1.000
_cell.length_b   1.000
_cell.length_c   1.000
_cell.angle_alpha   90.00
_cell.angle_beta   90.00
_cell.angle_gamma   90.00
#
_symmetry.space_group_name_H-M   'P 1'
#
loop_
_entity.id
_entity.type
_entity.pdbx_description
1 polymer ?
#
loop_
_entity_poly.entity_id
_entity_poly.type
_entity_poly.pdbx_seq_one_letter_code
_entity_poly.pdbx_strand_id
1 'polypeptide(L)'
;MTAKERGNYIKELLSTLTAKEEKILRSYFGIHKPKRYTLEEISKGDQSSREQIKKIKNNGVKTFRNRVINLRKIVEQEKQGTFLNDKERLMVICEKLKEYLEAVKPELINKSLPLHYSNYLDEFMLTLIDGVDWSGHYKRKNLF
;
A
#
# COMPACT_ATOMS: atom_id res chain seq x y z
N MET A 1 17.51 -3.96 -0.48
CA MET A 1 16.40 -4.51 0.34
C MET A 1 15.90 -5.80 -0.32
N THR A 2 15.73 -6.86 0.46
CA THR A 2 15.19 -8.15 -0.02
C THR A 2 13.67 -8.09 -0.24
N ALA A 3 13.10 -9.03 -0.99
CA ALA A 3 11.65 -9.11 -1.19
C ALA A 3 10.88 -9.32 0.12
N LYS A 4 11.44 -10.11 1.05
CA LYS A 4 10.85 -10.36 2.38
C LYS A 4 10.80 -9.08 3.23
N GLU A 5 11.91 -8.33 3.29
CA GLU A 5 11.96 -7.04 4.00
C GLU A 5 10.98 -6.03 3.38
N ARG A 6 10.94 -5.94 2.05
CA ARG A 6 10.00 -5.09 1.32
C ARG A 6 8.54 -5.44 1.67
N GLY A 7 8.22 -6.73 1.73
CA GLY A 7 6.90 -7.21 2.16
C GLY A 7 6.52 -6.77 3.57
N ASN A 8 7.45 -6.84 4.52
CA ASN A 8 7.24 -6.36 5.89
C ASN A 8 7.01 -4.84 5.95
N TYR A 9 7.78 -4.07 5.20
CA TYR A 9 7.64 -2.62 5.11
C TYR A 9 6.29 -2.21 4.51
N ILE A 10 5.87 -2.88 3.43
CA ILE A 10 4.54 -2.66 2.83
C ILE A 10 3.44 -3.02 3.84
N LYS A 11 3.57 -4.13 4.57
CA LYS A 11 2.60 -4.54 5.60
C LYS A 11 2.46 -3.48 6.68
N GLU A 12 3.56 -2.97 7.18
CA GLU A 12 3.60 -1.95 8.24
C GLU A 12 3.00 -0.63 7.73
N LEU A 13 3.39 -0.18 6.55
CA LEU A 13 2.84 1.05 5.98
C LEU A 13 1.33 0.92 5.66
N LEU A 14 0.86 -0.25 5.23
CA LEU A 14 -0.58 -0.52 5.06
C LEU A 14 -1.35 -0.41 6.37
N SER A 15 -0.79 -0.85 7.50
CA SER A 15 -1.46 -0.76 8.81
C SER A 15 -1.64 0.66 9.35
N THR A 16 -1.00 1.64 8.72
CA THR A 16 -1.19 3.06 9.04
C THR A 16 -2.35 3.71 8.25
N LEU A 17 -2.99 2.98 7.32
CA LEU A 17 -4.19 3.45 6.61
C LEU A 17 -5.45 3.22 7.47
N THR A 18 -6.60 3.71 7.02
CA THR A 18 -7.86 3.33 7.68
C THR A 18 -8.11 1.83 7.51
N ALA A 19 -8.76 1.19 8.47
CA ALA A 19 -9.04 -0.25 8.43
C ALA A 19 -9.78 -0.66 7.13
N LYS A 20 -10.66 0.21 6.62
CA LYS A 20 -11.40 -0.03 5.37
C LYS A 20 -10.49 0.05 4.14
N GLU A 21 -9.62 1.06 4.06
CA GLU A 21 -8.63 1.16 2.98
C GLU A 21 -7.68 -0.04 3.00
N GLU A 22 -7.07 -0.36 4.14
CA GLU A 22 -6.17 -1.49 4.27
C GLU A 22 -6.82 -2.80 3.80
N LYS A 23 -8.04 -3.09 4.28
CA LYS A 23 -8.80 -4.29 3.89
C LYS A 23 -9.02 -4.35 2.36
N ILE A 24 -9.43 -3.24 1.75
CA ILE A 24 -9.69 -3.16 0.31
C ILE A 24 -8.40 -3.31 -0.49
N LEU A 25 -7.31 -2.62 -0.11
CA LEU A 25 -6.03 -2.72 -0.79
C LEU A 25 -5.46 -4.14 -0.72
N ARG A 26 -5.50 -4.77 0.46
CA ARG A 26 -5.06 -6.16 0.62
C ARG A 26 -5.84 -7.12 -0.26
N SER A 27 -7.15 -6.93 -0.35
CA SER A 27 -8.04 -7.76 -1.19
C SER A 27 -7.78 -7.54 -2.68
N TYR A 28 -7.70 -6.29 -3.13
CA TYR A 28 -7.52 -5.96 -4.53
C TYR A 28 -6.13 -6.40 -5.06
N PHE A 29 -5.07 -6.16 -4.28
CA PHE A 29 -3.69 -6.48 -4.69
C PHE A 29 -3.23 -7.90 -4.34
N GLY A 30 -4.01 -8.64 -3.55
CA GLY A 30 -3.69 -10.03 -3.16
C GLY A 30 -2.70 -10.14 -2.00
N ILE A 31 -2.55 -9.09 -1.18
CA ILE A 31 -1.58 -9.02 -0.10
C ILE A 31 -2.11 -9.77 1.12
N HIS A 32 -1.47 -10.88 1.52
CA HIS A 32 -1.97 -11.85 2.51
C HIS A 32 -3.38 -12.37 2.18
N LYS A 33 -3.64 -12.57 0.88
CA LYS A 33 -4.88 -13.14 0.38
C LYS A 33 -4.55 -14.31 -0.55
N PRO A 34 -5.46 -15.29 -0.70
CA PRO A 34 -5.23 -16.41 -1.61
C PRO A 34 -5.11 -15.99 -3.08
N LYS A 35 -5.75 -14.87 -3.44
CA LYS A 35 -5.71 -14.28 -4.78
C LYS A 35 -5.99 -12.78 -4.71
N ARG A 36 -5.82 -12.11 -5.85
CA ARG A 36 -6.41 -10.79 -6.10
C ARG A 36 -7.92 -10.93 -6.31
N TYR A 37 -8.68 -10.00 -5.75
CA TYR A 37 -10.12 -9.92 -5.94
C TYR A 37 -10.48 -8.74 -6.85
N THR A 38 -11.51 -8.91 -7.67
CA THR A 38 -12.03 -7.80 -8.49
C THR A 38 -12.81 -6.81 -7.63
N LEU A 39 -13.05 -5.61 -8.15
CA LEU A 39 -13.87 -4.61 -7.45
C LEU A 39 -15.29 -5.11 -7.20
N GLU A 40 -15.82 -5.94 -8.11
CA GLU A 40 -17.13 -6.57 -8.02
C GLU A 40 -17.17 -7.65 -6.93
N GLU A 41 -16.14 -8.50 -6.83
CA GLU A 41 -16.02 -9.49 -5.76
C GLU A 41 -15.92 -8.81 -4.38
N ILE A 42 -15.13 -7.73 -4.28
CA ILE A 42 -14.97 -6.97 -3.04
C ILE A 42 -16.28 -6.25 -2.67
N SER A 43 -16.96 -5.64 -3.64
CA SER A 43 -18.24 -4.94 -3.43
C SER A 43 -19.31 -5.86 -2.85
N LYS A 44 -19.44 -7.09 -3.37
CA LYS A 44 -20.37 -8.11 -2.85
C LYS A 44 -20.09 -8.48 -1.38
N GLY A 45 -18.82 -8.51 -0.96
CA GLY A 45 -18.43 -8.84 0.41
C GLY A 45 -18.41 -7.66 1.40
N ASP A 46 -18.47 -6.41 0.95
CA ASP A 46 -18.31 -5.21 1.78
C ASP A 46 -19.59 -4.34 1.87
N GLN A 47 -20.70 -4.79 1.28
CA GLN A 47 -21.99 -4.06 1.22
C GLN A 47 -21.89 -2.62 0.67
N SER A 48 -20.81 -2.31 -0.04
CA SER A 48 -20.55 -1.00 -0.66
C SER A 48 -20.59 -1.16 -2.18
N SER A 49 -20.97 -0.11 -2.91
CA SER A 49 -21.00 -0.18 -4.38
C SER A 49 -19.61 -0.32 -4.98
N ARG A 50 -19.53 -0.87 -6.20
CA ARG A 50 -18.27 -0.99 -6.95
C ARG A 50 -17.52 0.34 -7.05
N GLU A 51 -18.23 1.43 -7.33
CA GLU A 51 -17.66 2.77 -7.46
C GLU A 51 -17.10 3.28 -6.13
N GLN A 52 -17.79 3.00 -5.02
CA GLN A 52 -17.28 3.29 -3.68
C GLN A 52 -16.01 2.50 -3.38
N ILE A 53 -15.98 1.19 -3.70
CA ILE A 53 -14.76 0.38 -3.55
C ILE A 53 -13.61 0.94 -4.40
N LYS A 54 -13.88 1.32 -5.66
CA LYS A 54 -12.88 1.95 -6.54
C LYS A 54 -12.33 3.25 -5.95
N LYS A 55 -13.21 4.10 -5.40
CA LYS A 55 -12.83 5.37 -4.77
C LYS A 55 -11.95 5.13 -3.53
N ILE A 56 -12.35 4.20 -2.66
CA ILE A 56 -11.58 3.87 -1.45
C ILE A 56 -10.23 3.26 -1.83
N LYS A 57 -10.19 2.35 -2.80
CA LYS A 57 -8.93 1.78 -3.34
C LYS A 57 -8.00 2.88 -3.81
N ASN A 58 -8.49 3.78 -4.67
CA ASN A 58 -7.66 4.84 -5.23
C ASN A 58 -7.18 5.82 -4.14
N ASN A 59 -8.03 6.17 -3.17
CA ASN A 59 -7.64 7.03 -2.06
C ASN A 59 -6.59 6.36 -1.17
N GLY A 60 -6.76 5.09 -0.83
CA GLY A 60 -5.79 4.33 -0.04
C GLY A 60 -4.42 4.26 -0.70
N VAL A 61 -4.36 3.96 -2.00
CA VAL A 61 -3.07 3.96 -2.73
C VAL A 61 -2.48 5.35 -2.83
N LYS A 62 -3.30 6.39 -3.04
CA LYS A 62 -2.84 7.78 -3.05
C LYS A 62 -2.21 8.18 -1.72
N THR A 63 -2.84 7.83 -0.60
CA THR A 63 -2.30 8.07 0.75
C THR A 63 -1.01 7.31 0.97
N PHE A 64 -0.98 6.02 0.63
CA PHE A 64 0.23 5.18 0.72
C PHE A 64 1.38 5.78 -0.09
N ARG A 65 1.14 6.12 -1.36
CA ARG A 65 2.11 6.78 -2.25
C ARG A 65 2.62 8.09 -1.65
N ASN A 66 1.71 8.91 -1.12
CA ASN A 66 2.08 10.20 -0.54
C ASN A 66 3.00 10.03 0.66
N ARG A 67 2.82 8.97 1.47
CA ARG A 67 3.77 8.63 2.55
C ARG A 67 5.12 8.22 1.96
N VAL A 68 5.17 7.26 1.03
CA VAL A 68 6.44 6.82 0.43
C VAL A 68 7.24 7.99 -0.18
N ILE A 69 6.58 8.92 -0.88
CA ILE A 69 7.27 9.97 -1.63
C ILE A 69 7.50 11.24 -0.81
N ASN A 70 6.54 11.63 0.05
CA ASN A 70 6.51 12.94 0.70
C ASN A 70 6.53 12.88 2.24
N LEU A 71 6.67 11.72 2.90
CA LEU A 71 6.57 11.63 4.37
C LEU A 71 7.48 12.61 5.10
N ARG A 72 8.73 12.80 4.65
CA ARG A 72 9.65 13.76 5.26
C ARG A 72 9.06 15.18 5.33
N LYS A 73 8.44 15.65 4.23
CA LYS A 73 7.76 16.96 4.19
C LYS A 73 6.53 17.01 5.08
N ILE A 74 5.77 15.91 5.17
CA ILE A 74 4.59 15.80 6.04
C ILE A 74 5.02 15.93 7.51
N VAL A 75 6.07 15.19 7.90
CA VAL A 75 6.60 15.20 9.27
C VAL A 75 7.20 16.57 9.64
N GLU A 76 7.92 17.21 8.72
CA GLU A 76 8.48 18.56 8.93
C GLU A 76 7.40 19.64 9.11
N GLN A 77 6.20 19.43 8.56
CA GLN A 77 5.05 20.36 8.68
C GLN A 77 4.22 20.14 9.95
N GLU A 78 4.21 18.92 10.50
CA GLU A 78 3.53 18.60 11.75
C GLU A 78 4.36 19.03 12.97
N LYS A 79 4.17 20.28 13.42
CA LYS A 79 4.71 20.75 14.71
C LYS A 79 4.03 20.00 15.87
N GLN A 80 4.84 19.24 16.62
CA GLN A 80 4.60 18.68 17.96
C GLN A 80 3.68 17.46 18.12
N GLY A 81 4.17 16.52 18.95
CA GLY A 81 3.33 15.67 19.80
C GLY A 81 3.46 14.17 19.60
N THR A 82 4.27 13.54 20.46
CA THR A 82 4.27 12.09 20.83
C THR A 82 4.56 11.05 19.76
N PHE A 83 5.47 10.12 20.09
CA PHE A 83 5.99 8.99 19.27
C PHE A 83 7.05 9.34 18.21
N LEU A 84 8.18 9.91 18.65
CA LEU A 84 9.40 10.05 17.84
C LEU A 84 9.81 8.71 17.19
N ASN A 85 9.78 7.62 17.95
CA ASN A 85 10.30 6.33 17.49
C ASN A 85 9.46 5.69 16.38
N ASP A 86 8.12 5.77 16.46
CA ASP A 86 7.25 5.21 15.42
C ASP A 86 7.32 6.05 14.14
N LYS A 87 7.46 7.38 14.26
CA LYS A 87 7.70 8.27 13.13
C LYS A 87 9.06 7.98 12.46
N GLU A 88 10.13 7.83 13.23
CA GLU A 88 11.47 7.49 12.72
C GLU A 88 11.46 6.15 11.97
N ARG A 89 10.84 5.13 12.55
CA ARG A 89 10.68 3.82 11.91
C ARG A 89 9.91 3.93 10.59
N LEU A 90 8.79 4.66 10.57
CA LEU A 90 8.02 4.88 9.36
C LEU A 90 8.80 5.69 8.31
N MET A 91 9.64 6.65 8.72
CA MET A 91 10.52 7.40 7.82
C MET A 91 11.53 6.45 7.15
N VAL A 92 12.22 5.62 7.93
CA VAL A 92 13.17 4.62 7.38
C VAL A 92 12.46 3.68 6.40
N ILE A 93 11.27 3.20 6.75
CA ILE A 93 10.46 2.34 5.87
C ILE A 93 10.12 3.06 4.56
N CYS A 94 9.64 4.30 4.62
CA CYS A 94 9.27 5.06 3.43
C CYS A 94 10.48 5.37 2.56
N GLU A 95 11.62 5.73 3.14
CA GLU A 95 12.88 5.96 2.42
C GLU A 95 13.34 4.69 1.70
N LYS A 96 13.34 3.53 2.38
CA LYS A 96 13.74 2.26 1.76
C LYS A 96 12.80 1.82 0.63
N LEU A 97 11.49 2.05 0.78
CA LEU A 97 10.53 1.78 -0.30
C LEU A 97 10.71 2.75 -1.47
N LYS A 98 11.03 4.02 -1.19
CA LYS A 98 11.31 5.03 -2.20
C LYS A 98 12.59 4.73 -2.97
N GLU A 99 13.70 4.43 -2.29
CA GLU A 99 14.97 4.01 -2.91
C GLU A 99 14.75 2.82 -3.86
N TYR A 100 13.95 1.83 -3.45
CA TYR A 100 13.60 0.69 -4.29
C TYR A 100 12.85 1.11 -5.56
N LEU A 101 11.86 2.00 -5.43
CA LEU A 101 11.10 2.52 -6.58
C LEU A 101 11.98 3.36 -7.50
N GLU A 102 12.90 4.17 -6.97
CA GLU A 102 13.87 4.94 -7.75
C GLU A 102 14.78 4.02 -8.57
N ALA A 103 15.18 2.87 -8.01
CA ALA A 103 16.03 1.91 -8.69
C ALA A 103 15.30 1.08 -9.75
N VAL A 104 14.03 0.70 -9.52
CA VAL A 104 13.28 -0.21 -10.41
C VAL A 104 12.44 0.55 -11.44
N LYS A 105 11.84 1.67 -11.03
CA LYS A 105 10.85 2.39 -11.83
C LYS A 105 10.73 3.88 -11.43
N PRO A 106 11.76 4.69 -11.70
CA PRO A 106 11.86 6.08 -11.21
C PRO A 106 10.73 7.00 -11.70
N GLU A 107 10.07 6.69 -12.82
CA GLU A 107 8.90 7.43 -13.33
C GLU A 107 7.72 7.44 -12.35
N LEU A 108 7.64 6.46 -11.45
CA LEU A 108 6.61 6.39 -10.41
C LEU A 108 6.86 7.36 -9.24
N ILE A 109 8.03 8.00 -9.18
CA ILE A 109 8.41 8.97 -8.14
C ILE A 109 8.06 10.41 -8.55
N ASN A 110 7.93 10.71 -9.86
CA ASN A 110 7.73 12.06 -10.38
C ASN A 110 6.31 12.66 -10.19
N LYS A 111 6.25 14.00 -10.33
CA LYS A 111 5.61 14.99 -9.42
C LYS A 111 4.10 15.28 -9.51
N SER A 112 3.31 14.61 -10.35
CA SER A 112 1.84 14.80 -10.34
C SER A 112 1.09 13.53 -10.71
N LEU A 113 -0.06 13.30 -10.10
CA LEU A 113 -0.94 12.20 -10.50
C LEU A 113 -1.48 12.52 -11.90
N PRO A 114 -1.42 11.58 -12.87
CA PRO A 114 -1.96 11.81 -14.21
C PRO A 114 -3.49 11.88 -14.17
N LEU A 115 -4.10 12.39 -15.24
CA LEU A 115 -5.57 12.50 -15.35
C LEU A 115 -6.27 11.15 -15.09
N HIS A 116 -5.70 10.06 -15.62
CA HIS A 116 -6.16 8.68 -15.38
C HIS A 116 -5.35 7.98 -14.29
N TYR A 117 -5.25 8.60 -13.11
CA TYR A 117 -4.42 8.14 -12.00
C TYR A 117 -4.74 6.73 -11.50
N SER A 118 -5.92 6.17 -11.75
CA SER A 118 -6.27 4.83 -11.28
C SER A 118 -5.29 3.75 -11.76
N ASN A 119 -4.87 3.78 -13.02
CA ASN A 119 -3.95 2.78 -13.58
C ASN A 119 -2.54 3.00 -13.04
N TYR A 120 -2.13 4.26 -12.94
CA TYR A 120 -0.85 4.66 -12.35
C TYR A 120 -0.72 4.23 -10.89
N LEU A 121 -1.79 4.36 -10.09
CA LEU A 121 -1.81 3.88 -8.71
C LEU A 121 -1.70 2.36 -8.63
N ASP A 122 -2.37 1.64 -9.53
CA ASP A 122 -2.26 0.18 -9.57
C ASP A 122 -0.84 -0.23 -9.95
N GLU A 123 -0.24 0.38 -10.96
CA GLU A 123 1.15 0.17 -11.36
C GLU A 123 2.15 0.47 -10.24
N PHE A 124 1.92 1.56 -9.49
CA PHE A 124 2.71 1.91 -8.31
C PHE A 124 2.72 0.78 -7.27
N MET A 125 1.54 0.28 -6.90
CA MET A 125 1.44 -0.80 -5.91
C MET A 125 1.97 -2.13 -6.44
N LEU A 126 1.67 -2.45 -7.71
CA LEU A 126 2.12 -3.68 -8.34
C LEU A 126 3.65 -3.76 -8.39
N THR A 127 4.32 -2.66 -8.69
CA THR A 127 5.80 -2.58 -8.69
C THR A 127 6.40 -2.87 -7.31
N LEU A 128 5.77 -2.39 -6.25
CA LEU A 128 6.23 -2.61 -4.87
C LEU A 128 6.05 -4.06 -4.41
N ILE A 129 4.91 -4.67 -4.73
CA ILE A 129 4.57 -6.01 -4.26
C ILE A 129 5.13 -7.12 -5.17
N ASP A 130 5.67 -6.77 -6.34
CA ASP A 130 6.22 -7.73 -7.28
C ASP A 130 7.34 -8.56 -6.64
N GLY A 131 7.35 -9.87 -6.91
CA GLY A 131 8.29 -10.82 -6.32
C GLY A 131 8.21 -11.03 -4.81
N VAL A 132 7.25 -10.42 -4.10
CA VAL A 132 7.04 -10.65 -2.66
C VAL A 132 6.15 -11.87 -2.46
N ASP A 133 6.62 -12.83 -1.67
CA ASP A 133 5.82 -13.99 -1.27
C ASP A 133 4.88 -13.64 -0.10
N TRP A 134 3.58 -13.64 -0.38
CA TRP A 134 2.52 -13.37 0.60
C TRP A 134 1.88 -14.66 1.17
N SER A 135 2.33 -15.84 0.73
CA SER A 135 1.74 -17.14 1.06
C SER A 135 2.00 -17.59 2.50
N GLY A 136 3.05 -17.07 3.14
CA GLY A 136 3.47 -17.44 4.51
C GLY A 136 2.42 -17.25 5.62
N HIS A 137 1.31 -16.57 5.32
CA HIS A 137 0.18 -16.38 6.24
C HIS A 137 -1.12 -17.08 5.80
N TYR A 138 -1.20 -17.64 4.59
CA TYR A 138 -2.36 -18.41 4.14
C TYR A 138 -2.15 -19.90 4.46
N LYS A 139 -2.09 -20.25 5.74
CA LYS A 139 -2.40 -21.63 6.15
C LYS A 139 -3.91 -21.79 6.04
N ARG A 140 -4.41 -22.41 4.95
CA ARG A 140 -5.70 -23.10 5.03
C ARG A 140 -5.58 -24.03 6.23
N LYS A 141 -6.35 -23.78 7.29
CA LYS A 141 -6.74 -24.87 8.18
C LYS A 141 -7.51 -25.83 7.27
N ASN A 142 -6.85 -26.88 6.82
CA ASN A 142 -7.54 -28.04 6.26
C ASN A 142 -8.46 -28.52 7.37
N LEU A 143 -9.75 -28.24 7.23
CA LEU A 143 -10.80 -28.93 7.95
C LEU A 143 -10.89 -30.31 7.29
N PHE A 144 -10.13 -31.25 7.84
CA PHE A 144 -10.47 -32.67 7.76
C PHE A 144 -11.54 -32.96 8.80
#